data_AF-A0A200PSR8-F1
#
_entry.id   AF-A0A200PSR8-F1
#
_cell.length_a   1.000
_cell.length_b   1.000
_cell.length_c   1.000
_cell.angle_alpha   90.00
_cell.angle_beta   90.00
_cell.angle_gamma   90.00
#
_symmetry.space_group_name_H-M   'P 1'
#
loop_
_entity.id
_entity.type
_entity.pdbx_description
1 polymer ?
#
loop_
_entity_poly.entity_id
_entity_poly.type
_entity_poly.pdbx_seq_one_letter_code
_entity_poly.pdbx_strand_id
1 'polypeptide(L)'
;MLTSNTDANPGRKFLTCQYTICRSFQWLDEAVAESISTCSTPKQHISEGCFECGATDHWHSKCPWLKIPCRVEGCSGVRKLKTSGKKCSRGEQFLRCNDCPDFQWLKDAKKEFEDHKESTPINARIIIEANVADICAKIDKGLGLFSSSQ
;
A
#
# COMPACT_ATOMS: atom_id res chain seq x y z
N MET A 1 12.70 -22.31 7.54
CA MET A 1 13.56 -23.36 6.97
C MET A 1 13.67 -24.47 7.99
N LEU A 2 13.33 -25.70 7.60
CA LEU A 2 13.28 -26.85 8.51
C LEU A 2 14.29 -27.90 8.06
N THR A 3 14.71 -28.75 9.00
CA THR A 3 15.66 -29.84 8.76
C THR A 3 14.93 -31.17 8.93
N SER A 4 15.02 -32.04 7.94
CA SER A 4 14.39 -33.37 7.97
C SER A 4 15.09 -34.25 9.01
N ASN A 5 14.27 -34.89 9.84
CA ASN A 5 14.65 -35.89 10.82
C ASN A 5 14.23 -37.31 10.40
N THR A 6 13.82 -37.50 9.14
CA THR A 6 13.43 -38.81 8.62
C THR A 6 14.65 -39.65 8.28
N ASP A 7 14.59 -40.97 8.50
CA ASP A 7 15.67 -41.91 8.19
C ASP A 7 16.04 -41.93 6.69
N ALA A 8 15.07 -41.62 5.82
CA ALA A 8 15.28 -41.54 4.38
C ALA A 8 16.01 -40.27 3.93
N ASN A 9 15.88 -39.16 4.67
CA ASN A 9 16.47 -37.87 4.31
C ASN A 9 17.07 -37.17 5.54
N PRO A 10 18.03 -37.77 6.27
CA PRO A 10 18.52 -37.21 7.52
C PRO A 10 19.33 -35.93 7.26
N GLY A 11 18.99 -34.85 7.97
CA GLY A 11 19.72 -33.58 7.87
C GLY A 11 19.43 -32.74 6.62
N ARG A 12 18.60 -33.25 5.68
CA ARG A 12 18.23 -32.51 4.46
C ARG A 12 17.30 -31.35 4.80
N LYS A 13 17.53 -30.17 4.22
CA LYS A 13 16.74 -28.95 4.51
C LYS A 13 15.56 -28.82 3.56
N PHE A 14 14.42 -28.39 4.08
CA PHE A 14 13.20 -28.18 3.31
C PHE A 14 12.47 -26.88 3.69
N LEU A 15 11.60 -26.47 2.78
CA LEU A 15 10.72 -25.31 2.87
C LEU A 15 9.28 -25.82 3.03
N THR A 16 8.55 -25.22 3.96
CA THR A 16 7.10 -25.41 4.10
C THR A 16 6.41 -24.07 4.13
N CYS A 17 5.13 -24.04 3.79
CA CYS A 17 4.33 -22.84 4.02
C CYS A 17 4.24 -22.54 5.53
N GLN A 18 4.23 -21.24 5.88
CA GLN A 18 4.06 -20.80 7.27
C GLN A 18 2.62 -20.95 7.76
N TYR A 19 1.65 -21.02 6.85
CA TYR A 19 0.24 -21.21 7.19
C TYR A 19 -0.06 -22.71 7.38
N THR A 20 -0.60 -23.06 8.55
CA THR A 20 -0.90 -24.45 8.94
C THR A 20 -1.90 -25.17 8.04
N ILE A 21 -2.75 -24.42 7.32
CA ILE A 21 -3.70 -24.96 6.33
C ILE A 21 -3.05 -25.23 4.96
N CYS A 22 -1.85 -24.70 4.71
CA CYS A 22 -1.14 -24.86 3.45
C CYS A 22 -0.10 -25.97 3.58
N ARG A 23 -0.25 -27.02 2.79
CA ARG A 23 0.62 -28.20 2.82
C ARG A 23 1.76 -28.14 1.79
N SER A 24 2.07 -26.95 1.27
CA SER A 24 3.17 -26.79 0.33
C SER A 24 4.50 -27.16 0.96
N PHE A 25 5.25 -27.99 0.23
CA PHE A 25 6.53 -28.55 0.62
C PHE A 25 7.48 -28.49 -0.58
N GLN A 26 8.75 -28.14 -0.35
CA GLN A 26 9.80 -28.20 -1.36
C GLN A 26 11.15 -28.42 -0.68
N TRP A 27 12.01 -29.26 -1.26
CA TRP A 27 13.39 -29.39 -0.78
C TRP A 27 14.21 -28.14 -1.13
N LEU A 28 15.09 -27.72 -0.21
CA LEU A 28 15.81 -26.45 -0.36
C LEU A 28 16.85 -26.51 -1.50
N ASP A 29 17.54 -27.64 -1.65
CA ASP A 29 18.51 -27.89 -2.70
C ASP A 29 17.86 -27.89 -4.10
N GLU A 30 16.69 -28.51 -4.23
CA GLU A 30 15.88 -28.49 -5.45
C GLU A 30 15.43 -27.07 -5.80
N ALA A 31 14.94 -26.30 -4.81
CA ALA A 31 14.54 -24.92 -5.02
C ALA A 31 15.72 -24.02 -5.49
N VAL A 32 16.91 -24.25 -4.95
CA VAL A 32 18.13 -23.53 -5.35
C VAL A 32 18.53 -23.94 -6.77
N ALA A 33 18.54 -25.24 -7.09
CA ALA A 33 18.86 -25.72 -8.43
C ALA A 33 17.90 -25.19 -9.50
N GLU A 34 16.59 -25.16 -9.19
CA GLU A 34 15.56 -24.56 -10.06
C GLU A 34 15.81 -23.06 -10.29
N SER A 35 16.19 -22.33 -9.25
CA SER A 35 16.45 -20.87 -9.32
C SER A 35 17.74 -20.47 -10.06
N ILE A 36 18.65 -21.44 -10.26
CA ILE A 36 19.88 -21.23 -11.05
C ILE A 36 19.64 -21.60 -12.52
N SER A 37 18.84 -22.65 -12.76
CA SER A 37 18.54 -23.15 -14.11
C SER A 37 17.53 -22.29 -14.85
N THR A 38 16.53 -21.80 -14.13
CA THR A 38 15.66 -20.73 -14.60
C THR A 38 16.13 -19.48 -13.89
N CYS A 39 16.41 -18.37 -14.57
CA CYS A 39 16.59 -17.05 -13.94
C CYS A 39 15.29 -16.54 -13.27
N SER A 40 14.47 -17.46 -12.76
CA SER A 40 13.17 -17.30 -12.16
C SER A 40 13.30 -17.73 -10.71
N THR A 41 12.89 -16.84 -9.82
CA THR A 41 12.88 -17.05 -8.38
C THR A 41 11.96 -18.22 -7.97
N PRO A 42 12.27 -18.95 -6.88
CA PRO A 42 11.51 -20.13 -6.46
C PRO A 42 10.00 -19.86 -6.28
N LYS A 43 9.15 -20.86 -6.57
CA LYS A 43 7.67 -20.86 -6.44
C LYS A 43 7.11 -20.65 -5.01
N GLN A 44 7.81 -19.92 -4.14
CA GLN A 44 7.22 -19.41 -2.91
C GLN A 44 6.30 -18.26 -3.27
N HIS A 45 4.99 -18.51 -3.50
CA HIS A 45 3.92 -17.50 -3.66
C HIS A 45 4.47 -16.10 -3.97
N ILE A 46 5.13 -15.93 -5.11
CA ILE A 46 5.54 -14.60 -5.54
C ILE A 46 4.25 -14.04 -6.07
N SER A 47 3.52 -13.26 -5.27
CA SER A 47 2.44 -12.50 -5.85
C SER A 47 3.09 -11.61 -6.88
N GLU A 48 2.70 -11.77 -8.14
CA GLU A 48 2.92 -10.75 -9.15
C GLU A 48 2.17 -9.50 -8.66
N GLY A 49 2.82 -8.66 -7.82
CA GLY A 49 2.22 -7.47 -7.23
C GLY A 49 2.12 -7.42 -5.70
N CYS A 50 1.31 -6.48 -5.24
CA CYS A 50 1.06 -6.17 -3.85
C CYS A 50 0.30 -7.27 -3.12
N PHE A 51 0.95 -7.88 -2.14
CA PHE A 51 0.37 -8.91 -1.27
C PHE A 51 -0.83 -8.43 -0.42
N GLU A 52 -1.03 -7.12 -0.25
CA GLU A 52 -2.11 -6.57 0.57
C GLU A 52 -3.41 -6.42 -0.23
N CYS A 53 -3.34 -5.76 -1.40
CA CYS A 53 -4.51 -5.40 -2.20
C CYS A 53 -4.62 -6.14 -3.55
N GLY A 54 -3.65 -7.01 -3.85
CA GLY A 54 -3.61 -7.85 -5.05
C GLY A 54 -3.32 -7.10 -6.36
N ALA A 55 -2.89 -5.84 -6.31
CA ALA A 55 -2.60 -5.07 -7.52
C ALA A 55 -1.16 -5.29 -8.00
N THR A 56 -0.95 -5.35 -9.31
CA THR A 56 0.35 -5.66 -9.94
C THR A 56 1.25 -4.43 -10.12
N ASP A 57 0.71 -3.23 -9.94
CA ASP A 57 1.34 -1.94 -10.26
C ASP A 57 2.19 -1.36 -9.11
N HIS A 58 2.21 -2.01 -7.94
CA HIS A 58 3.02 -1.59 -6.80
C HIS A 58 3.43 -2.75 -5.88
N TRP A 59 4.48 -2.52 -5.09
CA TRP A 59 4.90 -3.41 -4.01
C TRP A 59 4.09 -3.16 -2.74
N HIS A 60 4.01 -4.16 -1.85
CA HIS A 60 3.33 -4.05 -0.54
C HIS A 60 3.71 -2.77 0.22
N SER A 61 4.99 -2.42 0.28
CA SER A 61 5.49 -1.21 0.96
C SER A 61 4.97 0.12 0.38
N LYS A 62 4.47 0.11 -0.86
CA LYS A 62 3.88 1.27 -1.56
C LYS A 62 2.36 1.15 -1.69
N CYS A 63 1.75 0.20 -0.98
CA CYS A 63 0.32 -0.02 -1.03
C CYS A 63 -0.46 1.18 -0.47
N PRO A 64 -1.36 1.79 -1.27
CA PRO A 64 -2.21 2.88 -0.80
C PRO A 64 -3.07 2.47 0.40
N TRP A 65 -3.32 1.17 0.56
CA TRP A 65 -4.30 0.61 1.49
C TRP A 65 -3.75 0.20 2.86
N LEU A 66 -2.46 0.43 3.14
CA LEU A 66 -1.83 -0.04 4.39
C LEU A 66 -2.03 0.86 5.60
N LYS A 67 -2.15 2.18 5.40
CA LYS A 67 -2.19 3.17 6.50
C LYS A 67 -3.13 4.31 6.18
N ILE A 68 -4.37 3.97 5.83
CA ILE A 68 -5.34 4.99 5.47
C ILE A 68 -5.95 5.59 6.75
N PRO A 69 -5.94 6.92 6.94
CA PRO A 69 -6.62 7.54 8.07
C PRO A 69 -8.13 7.24 8.07
N CYS A 70 -8.75 7.26 9.25
CA CYS A 70 -10.20 7.12 9.38
C CYS A 70 -10.93 8.28 8.67
N ARG A 71 -12.13 8.00 8.16
CA ARG A 71 -13.02 9.01 7.56
C ARG A 71 -13.92 9.71 8.57
N VAL A 72 -14.02 9.17 9.79
CA VAL A 72 -14.88 9.72 10.83
C VAL A 72 -14.17 10.91 11.45
N GLU A 73 -14.81 12.08 11.38
CA GLU A 73 -14.33 13.31 12.01
C GLU A 73 -14.03 13.09 13.49
N GLY A 74 -12.84 13.53 13.93
CA GLY A 74 -12.35 13.34 15.30
C GLY A 74 -11.81 11.95 15.63
N CYS A 75 -11.80 11.00 14.68
CA CYS A 75 -11.18 9.69 14.88
C CYS A 75 -9.71 9.70 14.44
N SER A 76 -8.78 9.44 15.37
CA SER A 76 -7.35 9.29 15.09
C SER A 76 -6.95 7.91 14.58
N GLY A 77 -7.93 7.04 14.32
CA GLY A 77 -7.68 5.66 13.94
C GLY A 77 -7.23 5.48 12.49
N VAL A 78 -6.71 4.28 12.23
CA VAL A 78 -6.22 3.85 10.92
C VAL A 78 -7.09 2.71 10.41
N ARG A 79 -7.49 2.81 9.15
CA ARG A 79 -8.24 1.80 8.42
C ARG A 79 -7.28 0.75 7.89
N LYS A 80 -7.49 -0.50 8.31
CA LYS A 80 -6.71 -1.66 7.88
C LYS A 80 -7.47 -2.45 6.82
N LEU A 81 -6.76 -2.91 5.79
CA LEU A 81 -7.30 -3.82 4.80
C LEU A 81 -7.44 -5.23 5.40
N LYS A 82 -8.56 -5.88 5.13
CA LYS A 82 -8.90 -7.21 5.62
C LYS A 82 -9.66 -7.99 4.55
N THR A 83 -9.60 -9.31 4.63
CA THR A 83 -10.36 -10.22 3.76
C THR A 83 -11.49 -10.87 4.56
N SER A 84 -12.70 -10.85 4.05
CA SER A 84 -13.87 -11.43 4.71
C SER A 84 -13.83 -12.95 4.65
N GLY A 85 -14.05 -13.58 5.80
CA GLY A 85 -14.22 -15.04 5.92
C GLY A 85 -15.69 -15.49 5.90
N LYS A 86 -16.65 -14.56 5.85
CA LYS A 86 -18.08 -14.87 5.91
C LYS A 86 -18.52 -15.64 4.66
N LYS A 87 -19.42 -16.61 4.80
CA LYS A 87 -19.86 -17.47 3.68
C LYS A 87 -20.34 -16.68 2.45
N CYS A 88 -21.07 -15.58 2.64
CA CYS A 88 -21.65 -14.75 1.58
C CYS A 88 -20.70 -13.70 0.98
N SER A 89 -19.55 -13.44 1.59
CA SER A 89 -18.57 -12.44 1.13
C SER A 89 -17.14 -12.99 1.23
N ARG A 90 -16.99 -14.32 1.11
CA ARG A 90 -15.72 -14.98 1.34
C ARG A 90 -14.73 -14.52 0.29
N GLY A 91 -13.57 -14.03 0.74
CA GLY A 91 -12.54 -13.52 -0.15
C GLY A 91 -12.73 -12.04 -0.53
N GLU A 92 -13.87 -11.42 -0.25
CA GLU A 92 -14.04 -9.99 -0.49
C GLU A 92 -13.22 -9.17 0.51
N GLN A 93 -12.52 -8.15 0.00
CA GLN A 93 -11.69 -7.29 0.81
C GLN A 93 -12.42 -6.04 1.28
N PHE A 94 -12.11 -5.57 2.48
CA PHE A 94 -12.72 -4.39 3.11
C PHE A 94 -11.72 -3.65 4.00
N LEU A 95 -11.93 -2.34 4.12
CA LEU A 95 -11.25 -1.46 5.06
C LEU A 95 -12.08 -1.34 6.33
N ARG A 96 -11.42 -1.42 7.49
CA ARG A 96 -12.06 -1.17 8.79
C ARG A 96 -11.11 -0.40 9.71
N CYS A 97 -11.64 0.62 10.39
CA CYS A 97 -10.90 1.36 11.40
C CYS A 97 -10.62 0.49 12.64
N ASN A 98 -9.47 0.72 13.29
CA ASN A 98 -9.14 0.08 14.56
C ASN A 98 -9.86 0.69 15.77
N ASP A 99 -10.26 1.96 15.68
CA ASP A 99 -10.74 2.73 16.84
C ASP A 99 -12.25 3.03 16.79
N CYS A 100 -12.91 2.83 15.64
CA CYS A 100 -14.32 3.11 15.46
C CYS A 100 -14.99 2.10 14.51
N PRO A 101 -16.34 2.06 14.41
CA PRO A 101 -17.04 1.09 13.57
C PRO A 101 -17.00 1.41 12.06
N ASP A 102 -16.22 2.41 11.63
CA ASP A 102 -16.07 2.75 10.20
C ASP A 102 -15.65 1.53 9.37
N PHE A 103 -16.36 1.37 8.26
CA PHE A 103 -16.28 0.23 7.37
C PHE A 103 -16.48 0.69 5.93
N GLN A 104 -15.71 0.12 5.01
CA GLN A 104 -15.85 0.35 3.57
C GLN A 104 -15.40 -0.90 2.80
N TRP A 105 -16.13 -1.34 1.78
CA TRP A 105 -15.62 -2.38 0.90
C TRP A 105 -14.48 -1.84 0.04
N LEU A 106 -13.45 -2.66 -0.22
CA LEU A 106 -12.30 -2.22 -1.00
C LEU A 106 -12.69 -1.82 -2.43
N LYS A 107 -13.68 -2.51 -3.03
CA LYS A 107 -14.20 -2.19 -4.36
C LYS A 107 -14.78 -0.76 -4.45
N ASP A 108 -15.48 -0.34 -3.40
CA ASP A 108 -16.07 1.00 -3.32
C ASP A 108 -14.96 2.05 -3.11
N ALA A 109 -13.99 1.76 -2.25
CA ALA A 109 -12.84 2.62 -2.01
C ALA A 109 -11.96 2.81 -3.26
N LYS A 110 -11.76 1.76 -4.06
CA LYS A 110 -11.04 1.83 -5.35
C LYS A 110 -11.79 2.71 -6.33
N LYS A 111 -13.12 2.56 -6.43
CA LYS A 111 -13.95 3.41 -7.28
C LYS A 111 -13.83 4.88 -6.89
N GLU A 112 -13.94 5.20 -5.61
CA GLU A 112 -13.72 6.56 -5.12
C GLU A 112 -12.32 7.08 -5.49
N PHE A 113 -11.27 6.24 -5.40
CA PHE A 113 -9.91 6.65 -5.74
C PHE A 113 -9.73 6.99 -7.24
N GLU A 114 -10.35 6.21 -8.14
CA GLU A 114 -10.34 6.50 -9.57
C GLU A 114 -11.11 7.79 -9.89
N ASP A 115 -12.28 7.99 -9.27
CA ASP A 115 -13.09 9.20 -9.46
C ASP A 115 -12.30 10.49 -9.06
N HIS A 116 -11.45 10.42 -8.02
CA HIS A 116 -10.60 11.55 -7.61
C HIS A 116 -9.40 11.78 -8.54
N LYS A 117 -8.89 10.72 -9.18
CA LYS A 117 -7.81 10.82 -10.17
C LYS A 117 -8.29 11.55 -11.42
N GLU A 118 -9.55 11.34 -11.80
CA GLU A 118 -10.20 12.01 -12.93
C GLU A 118 -10.56 13.47 -12.62
N SER A 119 -10.81 13.80 -11.35
CA SER A 119 -11.13 15.15 -10.89
C SER A 119 -9.91 16.07 -10.72
N THR A 120 -8.67 15.61 -10.88
CA THR A 120 -7.50 16.49 -10.79
C THR A 120 -7.44 17.38 -12.04
N PRO A 121 -7.66 18.70 -11.95
CA PRO A 121 -7.65 19.54 -13.14
C PRO A 121 -6.23 19.61 -13.70
N ILE A 122 -5.98 18.88 -14.77
CA ILE A 122 -4.70 18.87 -15.51
C ILE A 122 -4.33 20.29 -16.00
N ASN A 123 -5.31 21.19 -16.08
CA ASN A 123 -5.16 22.58 -16.55
C ASN A 123 -5.72 23.63 -15.56
N ALA A 124 -5.36 23.55 -14.28
CA ALA A 124 -5.73 24.61 -13.33
C ALA A 124 -5.05 25.95 -13.71
N ARG A 125 -5.83 26.91 -14.22
CA ARG A 125 -5.38 28.29 -14.48
C ARG A 125 -5.81 29.18 -13.32
N ILE A 126 -4.85 29.59 -12.48
CA ILE A 126 -5.07 30.59 -11.43
C ILE A 126 -4.90 31.98 -12.07
N ILE A 127 -5.97 32.77 -12.09
CA ILE A 127 -5.94 34.18 -12.51
C ILE A 127 -6.01 35.02 -11.23
N ILE A 128 -4.94 35.75 -10.94
CA ILE A 128 -4.93 36.72 -9.85
C ILE A 128 -5.14 38.09 -10.48
N GLU A 129 -6.35 38.63 -10.34
CA GLU A 129 -6.63 40.03 -10.66
C GLU A 129 -6.16 40.88 -9.49
N ALA A 130 -5.12 41.66 -9.71
CA ALA A 130 -4.56 42.56 -8.72
C ALA A 130 -4.42 43.96 -9.31
N ASN A 131 -4.76 44.96 -8.51
CA ASN A 131 -4.53 46.36 -8.87
C ASN A 131 -3.04 46.68 -8.70
N VAL A 132 -2.45 47.35 -9.69
CA VAL A 132 -1.06 47.80 -9.66
C VAL A 132 -0.76 48.61 -8.39
N ALA A 133 -1.70 49.43 -7.93
CA ALA A 133 -1.55 50.21 -6.70
C ALA A 133 -1.36 49.33 -5.44
N ASP A 134 -2.09 48.22 -5.35
CA ASP A 134 -2.00 47.30 -4.21
C ASP A 134 -0.70 46.48 -4.23
N ILE A 135 -0.18 46.19 -5.43
CA ILE A 135 1.11 45.53 -5.61
C ILE A 135 2.23 46.47 -5.19
N CYS A 136 2.22 47.72 -5.68
CA CYS A 136 3.23 48.73 -5.32
C CYS A 136 3.27 48.98 -3.80
N ALA A 137 2.11 49.19 -3.16
CA ALA A 137 2.04 49.43 -1.72
C ALA A 137 2.56 48.27 -0.86
N LYS A 138 2.46 47.02 -1.36
CA LYS A 138 3.01 45.83 -0.68
C LYS A 138 4.51 45.67 -0.90
N ILE A 139 5.03 46.04 -2.07
CA ILE A 139 6.47 46.05 -2.35
C ILE A 139 7.17 47.10 -1.51
N ASP A 140 6.59 48.30 -1.38
CA ASP A 140 7.16 49.38 -0.56
C ASP A 140 7.23 49.01 0.92
N LYS A 141 6.20 48.31 1.44
CA LYS A 141 6.22 47.77 2.82
C LYS A 141 7.23 46.65 3.01
N GLY A 142 7.49 45.85 1.99
CA GLY A 142 8.52 44.80 2.02
C GLY A 142 9.94 45.38 2.04
N LEU A 143 10.20 46.40 1.21
CA LEU A 143 11.50 47.06 1.12
C LEU A 143 11.84 47.92 2.36
N GLY A 144 10.83 48.45 3.07
CA GLY A 144 11.02 49.16 4.33
C GLY A 144 11.53 48.29 5.49
N LEU A 145 11.40 46.96 5.41
CA LEU A 145 11.91 46.03 6.43
C LEU A 145 13.39 45.63 6.22
N PHE A 146 13.98 45.91 5.06
CA PHE A 146 15.39 45.57 4.77
C PHE A 146 16.36 46.74 4.97
N SER A 147 15.86 47.96 5.20
CA SER A 147 16.70 49.17 5.36
C SER A 147 16.96 49.60 6.80
N SER A 148 16.60 48.80 7.81
CA SER A 148 16.95 49.05 9.23
C SER A 148 18.02 48.06 9.71
N SER A 149 19.18 48.09 9.09
CA SER A 149 20.42 47.48 9.60
C SER A 149 21.63 48.18 9.00
N GLN A 150 21.86 49.42 9.43
CA GLN A 150 23.17 50.02 9.70
C GLN A 150 23.00 51.39 10.36
#